data_AF-A0A1Y3S6R5-F1
#
_entry.id   AF-A0A1Y3S6R5-F1
#
_cell.length_a   1.000
_cell.length_b   1.000
_cell.length_c   1.000
_cell.angle_alpha   90.00
_cell.angle_beta   90.00
_cell.angle_gamma   90.00
#
_symmetry.space_group_name_H-M   'P 1'
#
loop_
_entity.id
_entity.type
_entity.pdbx_description
1 polymer ?
#
loop_
_entity_poly.entity_id
_entity_poly.type
_entity_poly.pdbx_seq_one_letter_code
_entity_poly.pdbx_strand_id
1 'polypeptide(L)'
;MRILLVEPGKAPRLTEIGDSLESMQAVVGGSIQAVYPFEEPVALVCNEEGKCLGLPLNRALRLDTGEIYDVIAGTFFLCAAPPDSDRFTSLTEEQIARYAEWFRAIKLFPEVRHD
;
A
#
# COMPACT_ATOMS: atom_id res chain seq x y z
N MET A 1 -10.77 4.87 -10.63
CA MET A 1 -10.60 3.93 -9.51
C MET A 1 -10.30 4.70 -8.24
N ARG A 2 -11.12 4.55 -7.19
CA ARG A 2 -10.86 5.14 -5.87
C ARG A 2 -9.84 4.29 -5.12
N ILE A 3 -8.74 4.91 -4.72
CA ILE A 3 -7.60 4.26 -4.06
C ILE A 3 -7.22 5.02 -2.78
N LEU A 4 -6.52 4.33 -1.89
CA LEU A 4 -5.84 4.98 -0.78
C LEU A 4 -4.35 5.10 -1.10
N LEU A 5 -3.87 6.32 -1.35
CA LEU A 5 -2.47 6.57 -1.66
C LEU A 5 -1.67 6.79 -0.37
N VAL A 6 -0.50 6.16 -0.28
CA VAL A 6 0.42 6.31 0.85
C VAL A 6 1.79 6.67 0.31
N GLU A 7 2.18 7.92 0.52
CA GLU A 7 3.51 8.42 0.17
C GLU A 7 4.46 8.26 1.38
N PRO A 8 5.78 8.08 1.16
CA PRO A 8 6.75 8.03 2.25
C PRO A 8 6.65 9.24 3.17
N GLY A 9 6.58 8.99 4.48
CA GLY A 9 6.51 10.06 5.47
C GLY A 9 5.19 10.83 5.53
N LYS A 10 4.15 10.43 4.79
CA LYS A 10 2.84 11.09 4.78
C LYS A 10 1.73 10.17 5.30
N ALA A 11 0.66 10.80 5.77
CA ALA A 11 -0.59 10.12 6.08
C ALA A 11 -1.28 9.64 4.78
N PRO A 12 -2.06 8.56 4.85
CA PRO A 12 -2.81 8.06 3.69
C PRO A 12 -3.81 9.11 3.21
N ARG A 13 -4.00 9.21 1.89
CA ARG A 13 -5.00 10.09 1.28
C ARG A 13 -5.88 9.33 0.29
N LEU A 14 -7.19 9.56 0.36
CA LEU A 14 -8.12 9.11 -0.68
C LEU A 14 -7.85 9.87 -1.97
N THR A 15 -7.79 9.16 -3.09
CA THR A 15 -7.64 9.79 -4.42
C THR A 15 -8.26 8.92 -5.51
N GLU A 16 -8.41 9.49 -6.70
CA GLU A 16 -8.92 8.79 -7.87
C GLU A 16 -7.87 8.77 -8.96
N ILE A 17 -7.69 7.59 -9.56
CA ILE A 17 -6.77 7.35 -10.67
C ILE A 17 -7.49 6.63 -11.80
N GLY A 18 -6.92 6.60 -13.01
CA GLY A 18 -7.39 5.70 -14.07
C GLY A 18 -7.26 4.23 -13.66
N ASP A 19 -8.07 3.36 -14.27
CA ASP A 19 -8.05 1.91 -14.03
C ASP A 19 -7.08 1.15 -14.97
N SER A 20 -6.33 1.88 -15.80
CA SER A 20 -5.28 1.33 -16.66
C SER A 20 -4.01 1.00 -15.89
N LEU A 21 -3.23 0.05 -16.41
CA LEU A 21 -1.88 -0.26 -15.90
C LEU A 21 -0.97 0.98 -15.91
N GLU A 22 -1.03 1.77 -16.98
CA GLU A 22 -0.24 3.00 -17.15
C GLU A 22 -0.54 4.02 -16.05
N SER A 23 -1.82 4.17 -15.67
CA SER A 23 -2.22 5.03 -14.55
C SER A 23 -1.66 4.53 -13.21
N MET A 24 -1.61 3.22 -12.98
CA MET A 24 -1.02 2.64 -11.76
C MET A 24 0.50 2.80 -11.73
N GLN A 25 1.18 2.57 -12.86
CA GLN A 25 2.62 2.74 -13.01
C GLN A 25 3.05 4.20 -12.81
N ALA A 26 2.27 5.16 -13.31
CA ALA A 26 2.51 6.59 -13.09
C ALA A 26 2.44 6.97 -11.60
N VAL A 27 1.57 6.31 -10.82
CA VAL A 27 1.41 6.58 -9.38
C VAL A 27 2.59 6.06 -8.57
N VAL A 28 3.08 4.84 -8.87
CA VAL A 28 4.19 4.21 -8.12
C VAL A 28 5.57 4.54 -8.71
N GLY A 29 5.62 5.15 -9.90
CA GLY A 29 6.84 5.60 -10.57
C GLY A 29 7.65 4.48 -11.21
N GLY A 30 6.99 3.47 -11.81
CA GLY A 30 7.68 2.36 -12.47
C GLY A 30 6.78 1.13 -12.64
N SER A 31 7.40 -0.03 -12.92
CA SER A 31 6.72 -1.32 -12.92
C SER A 31 6.04 -1.58 -11.58
N ILE A 32 4.83 -2.14 -11.63
CA ILE A 32 4.04 -2.37 -10.43
C ILE A 32 4.24 -3.79 -9.91
N GLN A 33 4.25 -3.92 -8.59
CA GLN A 33 4.10 -5.19 -7.89
C GLN A 33 2.85 -5.09 -7.01
N ALA A 34 2.00 -6.11 -7.06
CA ALA A 34 0.90 -6.28 -6.12
C ALA A 34 1.29 -7.26 -5.01
N VAL A 35 1.04 -6.88 -3.76
CA VAL A 35 1.17 -7.75 -2.58
C VAL A 35 -0.15 -7.78 -1.81
N TYR A 36 -0.40 -8.89 -1.13
CA TYR A 36 -1.68 -9.16 -0.47
C TYR A 36 -1.45 -9.40 1.04
N PRO A 37 -1.14 -8.35 1.81
CA PRO A 37 -0.81 -8.47 3.23
C PRO A 37 -2.06 -8.54 4.13
N PHE A 38 -3.26 -8.63 3.55
CA PHE A 38 -4.54 -8.57 4.26
C PHE A 38 -5.37 -9.82 3.97
N GLU A 39 -6.22 -10.22 4.91
CA GLU A 39 -7.20 -11.29 4.68
C GLU A 39 -8.33 -10.85 3.73
N GLU A 40 -8.67 -9.56 3.74
CA GLU A 40 -9.66 -8.97 2.85
C GLU A 40 -9.11 -8.87 1.41
N PRO A 41 -9.96 -8.98 0.36
CA PRO A 41 -9.55 -8.84 -1.05
C PRO A 41 -9.12 -7.41 -1.40
N VAL A 42 -8.00 -6.97 -0.83
CA VAL A 42 -7.36 -5.67 -0.99
C VAL A 42 -5.90 -5.91 -1.32
N ALA A 43 -5.43 -5.28 -2.39
CA ALA A 43 -4.04 -5.30 -2.79
C ALA A 43 -3.34 -4.04 -2.33
N LEU A 44 -2.07 -4.19 -1.94
CA LEU A 44 -1.10 -3.10 -1.88
C LEU A 44 -0.29 -3.13 -3.18
N VAL A 45 -0.33 -2.05 -3.93
CA VAL A 45 0.40 -1.91 -5.19
C VAL A 45 1.53 -0.91 -5.01
N CYS A 46 2.76 -1.34 -5.25
CA CYS A 46 3.98 -0.55 -5.10
C CYS A 46 4.90 -0.68 -6.31
N ASN A 47 6.01 0.06 -6.31
CA ASN A 47 7.06 -0.06 -7.31
C ASN A 47 7.83 -1.37 -7.11
N GLU A 48 7.89 -2.23 -8.13
CA GLU A 48 8.58 -3.52 -8.10
C GLU A 48 10.08 -3.37 -7.83
N GLU A 49 10.71 -2.35 -8.41
CA GLU A 49 12.14 -2.08 -8.29
C GLU A 49 12.47 -1.05 -7.21
N GLY A 50 11.48 -0.64 -6.40
CA GLY A 50 11.61 0.53 -5.52
C GLY A 50 12.83 0.47 -4.59
N LYS A 51 13.18 -0.72 -4.07
CA LYS A 51 14.37 -0.90 -3.23
C LYS A 51 15.67 -0.82 -4.05
N CYS A 52 15.70 -1.45 -5.22
CA CYS A 52 16.84 -1.44 -6.13
C CYS A 52 17.14 -0.02 -6.64
N LEU A 53 16.09 0.78 -6.84
CA LEU A 53 16.17 2.19 -7.22
C LEU A 53 16.50 3.13 -6.06
N GLY A 54 16.60 2.61 -4.82
CA GLY A 54 16.89 3.42 -3.64
C GLY A 54 15.77 4.39 -3.24
N LEU A 55 14.51 4.06 -3.57
CA LEU A 55 13.37 4.88 -3.15
C LEU A 55 13.25 4.92 -1.62
N PRO A 56 12.72 6.01 -1.04
CA PRO A 56 12.56 6.13 0.40
C PRO A 56 11.68 5.01 0.97
N LEU A 57 12.07 4.42 2.11
CA LEU A 57 11.25 3.44 2.81
C LEU A 57 9.93 4.08 3.28
N ASN A 58 8.83 3.34 3.19
CA ASN A 58 7.49 3.86 3.44
C ASN A 58 6.79 3.17 4.61
N ARG A 59 6.47 1.88 4.50
CA ARG A 59 5.80 1.09 5.55
C ARG A 59 6.37 -0.32 5.62
N ALA A 60 6.49 -0.84 6.84
CA ALA A 60 6.85 -2.22 7.11
C ALA A 60 5.59 -3.10 7.04
N LEU A 61 5.68 -4.22 6.33
CA LEU A 61 4.69 -5.29 6.35
C LEU A 61 5.07 -6.31 7.41
N ARG A 62 4.08 -6.76 8.17
CA ARG A 62 4.27 -7.60 9.35
C ARG A 62 3.45 -8.87 9.25
N LEU A 63 4.00 -9.95 9.78
CA LEU A 63 3.27 -11.17 10.07
C LEU A 63 2.35 -10.93 11.28
N ASP A 64 1.43 -11.86 11.52
CA ASP A 64 0.58 -11.86 12.72
C ASP A 64 1.40 -11.94 14.02
N THR A 65 2.61 -12.51 13.96
CA THR A 65 3.59 -12.53 15.07
C THR A 65 4.15 -11.14 15.39
N GLY A 66 3.94 -10.14 14.54
CA GLY A 66 4.50 -8.80 14.63
C GLY A 66 5.87 -8.64 13.97
N GLU A 67 6.47 -9.73 13.50
CA GLU A 67 7.76 -9.73 12.79
C GLU A 67 7.64 -9.04 11.44
N ILE A 68 8.61 -8.20 11.11
CA ILE A 68 8.68 -7.56 9.79
C ILE A 68 9.18 -8.58 8.80
N TYR A 69 8.39 -8.91 7.78
CA TYR A 69 8.84 -9.76 6.68
C TYR A 69 9.22 -8.95 5.45
N ASP A 70 8.70 -7.72 5.30
CA ASP A 70 9.06 -6.84 4.21
C ASP A 70 8.93 -5.35 4.57
N VAL A 71 9.60 -4.48 3.80
CA VAL A 71 9.47 -3.02 3.88
C VAL A 71 9.25 -2.46 2.48
N ILE A 72 8.14 -1.75 2.30
CA ILE A 72 7.81 -1.11 1.02
C ILE A 72 8.68 0.13 0.83
N ALA A 73 9.26 0.27 -0.36
CA ALA A 73 10.02 1.45 -0.78
C ALA A 73 9.24 2.25 -1.83
N GLY A 74 9.21 3.57 -1.67
CA GLY A 74 8.48 4.49 -2.54
C GLY A 74 6.99 4.62 -2.20
N THR A 75 6.27 5.32 -3.06
CA THR A 75 4.82 5.48 -2.99
C THR A 75 4.13 4.16 -3.29
N PHE A 76 3.11 3.83 -2.51
CA PHE A 76 2.21 2.72 -2.80
C PHE A 76 0.76 3.17 -2.71
N PHE A 77 -0.15 2.36 -3.21
CA PHE A 77 -1.57 2.57 -3.00
C PHE A 77 -2.30 1.26 -2.67
N LEU A 78 -3.46 1.40 -2.05
CA LEU A 78 -4.40 0.29 -1.85
C LEU A 78 -5.55 0.37 -2.84
N CYS A 79 -5.94 -0.78 -3.38
CA CYS A 79 -7.11 -0.96 -4.24
C CYS A 79 -7.82 -2.28 -3.90
N ALA A 80 -9.09 -2.40 -4.29
CA ALA A 80 -9.81 -3.66 -4.14
C ALA A 80 -9.32 -4.65 -5.20
N ALA A 81 -9.10 -5.90 -4.81
CA ALA A 81 -8.64 -6.99 -5.65
C ALA A 81 -9.62 -8.18 -5.52
N PRO A 82 -10.80 -8.12 -6.17
CA PRO A 82 -11.79 -9.18 -6.06
C PRO A 82 -11.20 -10.52 -6.51
N PRO A 83 -11.40 -11.62 -5.76
CA PRO A 83 -10.77 -12.92 -6.05
C PRO A 83 -11.20 -13.51 -7.40
N ASP A 84 -12.40 -13.15 -7.86
CA ASP A 84 -12.98 -13.59 -9.13
C ASP A 84 -12.73 -12.60 -10.28
N SER A 85 -11.76 -11.69 -10.13
CA SER A 85 -11.42 -10.68 -11.13
C SER A 85 -9.92 -10.58 -11.37
N ASP A 86 -9.53 -10.39 -12.63
CA ASP A 86 -8.18 -10.06 -13.05
C ASP A 86 -7.88 -8.55 -12.95
N ARG A 87 -8.83 -7.74 -12.47
CA ARG A 87 -8.73 -6.29 -12.43
C ARG A 87 -8.80 -5.76 -11.00
N PHE A 88 -7.95 -4.78 -10.73
CA PHE A 88 -8.12 -3.93 -9.57
C PHE A 88 -9.34 -3.02 -9.73
N THR A 89 -10.03 -2.79 -8.63
CA THR A 89 -11.25 -1.98 -8.59
C THR A 89 -11.19 -0.97 -7.45
N SER A 90 -12.19 -0.10 -7.41
CA SER A 90 -12.27 0.94 -6.39
C SER A 90 -12.50 0.33 -5.00
N LEU A 91 -11.81 0.86 -4.00
CA LEU A 91 -12.14 0.55 -2.60
C LEU A 91 -13.59 0.96 -2.27
N THR A 92 -14.21 0.20 -1.36
CA THR A 92 -15.47 0.61 -0.72
C THR A 92 -15.21 1.71 0.32
N GLU A 93 -16.27 2.38 0.75
CA GLU A 93 -16.15 3.40 1.80
C GLU A 93 -15.67 2.79 3.13
N GLU A 94 -16.11 1.58 3.47
CA GLU A 94 -15.64 0.89 4.68
C GLU A 94 -14.15 0.56 4.59
N GLN A 95 -13.69 0.07 3.44
CA GLN A 95 -12.27 -0.22 3.21
C GLN A 95 -11.44 1.06 3.32
N ILE A 96 -11.87 2.16 2.67
CA ILE A 96 -11.18 3.45 2.75
C ILE A 96 -11.03 3.90 4.20
N ALA A 97 -12.12 3.90 4.97
CA ALA A 97 -12.10 4.32 6.37
C ALA A 97 -11.16 3.45 7.22
N ARG A 98 -11.24 2.12 7.06
CA ARG A 98 -10.41 1.15 7.80
C ARG A 98 -8.93 1.34 7.53
N TYR A 99 -8.51 1.35 6.26
CA TYR A 99 -7.10 1.44 5.91
C TYR A 99 -6.53 2.85 6.08
N ALA A 100 -7.37 3.89 5.98
CA ALA A 100 -6.94 5.25 6.31
C ALA A 100 -6.53 5.35 7.78
N GLU A 101 -7.29 4.74 8.70
CA GLU A 101 -6.91 4.71 10.11
C GLU A 101 -5.69 3.81 10.36
N TRP A 102 -5.63 2.63 9.72
CA TRP A 102 -4.50 1.71 9.88
C TRP A 102 -3.16 2.37 9.46
N PHE A 103 -3.12 3.05 8.32
CA PHE A 103 -1.90 3.69 7.81
C PHE A 103 -1.67 5.12 8.32
N ARG A 104 -2.58 5.63 9.17
CA ARG A 104 -2.51 6.99 9.74
C ARG A 104 -1.22 7.24 10.48
N ALA A 105 -0.75 6.26 11.24
CA ALA A 105 0.52 6.32 11.92
C ALA A 105 1.66 6.22 10.89
N ILE A 106 2.42 7.31 10.75
CA ILE A 106 3.66 7.35 9.97
C ILE A 106 4.76 6.71 10.84
N LYS A 107 4.67 5.41 11.10
CA LYS A 107 5.68 4.67 11.86
C LYS A 107 6.36 3.66 10.96
N LEU A 108 7.65 3.87 10.69
CA LEU A 108 8.54 2.88 10.05
C LEU A 108 8.91 1.76 11.04
N PHE A 109 8.98 2.09 12.33
CA PHE A 109 9.33 1.19 13.43
C PHE A 109 8.43 1.49 14.66
N PRO A 110 7.95 0.48 15.41
CA PRO A 110 7.39 0.70 16.73
C PRO A 110 8.51 1.10 17.70
N GLU A 111 8.18 1.93 18.70
CA GLU A 111 9.05 2.14 19.85
C GLU A 111 9.25 0.79 20.55
N VAL A 112 10.51 0.40 20.75
CA VAL A 112 10.84 -0.68 21.68
C VAL A 112 10.41 -0.18 23.06
N ARG A 113 9.33 -0.73 23.61
CA ARG A 113 9.09 -0.60 25.04
C ARG A 113 10.09 -1.51 25.72
N HIS A 114 11.12 -0.90 26.30
CA HIS A 114 11.90 -1.54 27.34
C HIS A 114 11.03 -1.49 28.60
N ASP A 115 10.39 -2.62 28.92
CA ASP A 115 9.96 -2.91 30.29
C ASP A 115 11.12 -3.60 31.03
#